data_AF-A0A7V9L6C2-F1
#
_entry.id   AF-A0A7V9L6C2-F1
#
_cell.length_a   1.000
_cell.length_b   1.000
_cell.length_c   1.000
_cell.angle_alpha   90.00
_cell.angle_beta   90.00
_cell.angle_gamma   90.00
#
_symmetry.space_group_name_H-M   'P 1'
#
loop_
_entity.id
_entity.type
_entity.pdbx_description
1 polymer ?
#
loop_
_entity_poly.entity_id
_entity_poly.type
_entity_poly.pdbx_seq_one_letter_code
_entity_poly.pdbx_strand_id
1 'polypeptide(L)'
;MIRIALILAIAIGCGPSQREVALAKMARYKADKLQLFELARSAVERKHKILNSDETTLTIITRGRWYTPDGLASQWSVPNDTIDNSDAQRGTRQDPFDTGARPALPDKSFYISLTIRLLPEESNWVVFVDSKVARFNIGMPILEPIDTKRIDTPGWVNGKVDQLAYEIYKSMRSYQVQGLSGSSPQVPFDPTPITSEPKAEPHPVDLPGINSGSDSGSGSGSGSAPPP
;
A
#
# COMPACT_ATOMS: atom_id res chain seq x y z
N MET A 1 47.03 -1.21 20.76
CA MET A 1 46.27 -0.47 19.73
C MET A 1 45.10 -1.34 19.30
N ILE A 2 43.90 -1.09 19.84
CA ILE A 2 42.71 -1.95 19.64
C ILE A 2 41.91 -1.42 18.46
N ARG A 3 41.76 -2.23 17.40
CA ARG A 3 40.90 -1.95 16.25
C ARG A 3 39.47 -2.37 16.62
N ILE A 4 38.60 -1.41 16.90
CA ILE A 4 37.17 -1.65 17.09
C ILE A 4 36.55 -1.90 15.70
N ALA A 5 36.22 -3.16 15.43
CA ALA A 5 35.47 -3.56 14.25
C ALA A 5 33.99 -3.18 14.44
N LEU A 6 33.57 -2.15 13.73
CA LEU A 6 32.20 -1.68 13.64
C LEU A 6 31.37 -2.68 12.81
N ILE A 7 30.72 -3.63 13.47
CA ILE A 7 29.70 -4.50 12.84
C ILE A 7 28.44 -3.65 12.69
N LEU A 8 28.32 -2.97 11.55
CA LEU A 8 27.10 -2.29 11.13
C LEU A 8 26.09 -3.35 10.69
N ALA A 9 25.35 -3.89 11.66
CA ALA A 9 24.21 -4.76 11.40
C ALA A 9 23.16 -3.96 10.63
N ILE A 10 23.13 -4.16 9.32
CA ILE A 10 22.10 -3.61 8.44
C ILE A 10 20.81 -4.32 8.85
N ALA A 11 20.07 -3.72 9.79
CA ALA A 11 18.68 -4.04 10.05
C ALA A 11 17.88 -3.56 8.83
N ILE A 12 18.00 -4.28 7.71
CA ILE A 12 17.09 -4.15 6.58
C ILE A 12 15.75 -4.58 7.14
N GLY A 13 14.92 -3.59 7.48
CA GLY A 13 13.67 -3.82 8.20
C GLY A 13 12.78 -4.79 7.44
N CYS A 14 12.78 -6.05 7.87
CA CYS A 14 11.70 -6.97 7.55
C CYS A 14 10.41 -6.28 7.97
N GLY A 15 9.50 -6.06 7.02
CA GLY A 15 8.16 -5.60 7.31
C GLY A 15 7.44 -6.54 8.27
N PRO A 16 6.25 -6.16 8.77
CA PRO A 16 5.46 -7.06 9.61
C PRO A 16 5.25 -8.39 8.89
N SER A 17 5.29 -9.48 9.66
CA SER A 17 5.01 -10.80 9.10
C SER A 17 3.55 -10.87 8.61
N GLN A 18 3.27 -11.71 7.60
CA GLN A 18 1.91 -11.91 7.09
C GLN A 18 0.93 -12.32 8.20
N ARG A 19 1.41 -13.07 9.21
CA ARG A 19 0.61 -13.46 10.39
C ARG A 19 0.22 -12.24 11.24
N GLU A 20 1.14 -11.32 11.48
CA GLU A 20 0.86 -10.10 12.25
C GLU A 20 -0.10 -9.16 11.51
N VAL A 21 0.04 -9.05 10.20
CA VAL A 21 -0.89 -8.29 9.36
C VAL A 21 -2.29 -8.90 9.42
N ALA A 22 -2.41 -10.22 9.31
CA ALA A 22 -3.69 -10.91 9.44
C ALA A 22 -4.33 -10.64 10.82
N LEU A 23 -3.55 -10.75 11.90
CA LEU A 23 -4.02 -10.43 13.24
C LEU A 23 -4.47 -8.96 13.38
N ALA A 24 -3.72 -8.01 12.79
CA ALA A 24 -4.06 -6.60 12.81
C ALA A 24 -5.41 -6.33 12.13
N LYS A 25 -5.68 -6.97 10.98
CA LYS A 25 -6.95 -6.84 10.23
C LYS A 25 -8.14 -7.47 10.94
N MET A 26 -7.92 -8.52 11.73
CA MET A 26 -8.96 -9.23 12.48
C MET A 26 -9.17 -8.69 13.90
N ALA A 27 -8.33 -7.75 14.35
CA ALA A 27 -8.40 -7.23 15.70
C ALA A 27 -9.71 -6.49 15.96
N ARG A 28 -10.30 -6.75 17.13
CA ARG A 28 -11.46 -6.06 17.68
C ARG A 28 -11.01 -5.29 18.92
N TYR A 29 -11.49 -4.08 19.11
CA TYR A 29 -11.06 -3.20 20.19
C TYR A 29 -12.24 -2.79 21.07
N LYS A 30 -12.00 -2.67 22.38
CA LYS A 30 -13.00 -2.21 23.35
C LYS A 30 -12.43 -1.08 24.19
N ALA A 31 -12.86 0.14 23.87
CA ALA A 31 -12.58 1.35 24.63
C ALA A 31 -13.56 2.46 24.21
N ASP A 32 -13.37 3.66 24.74
CA ASP A 32 -14.03 4.86 24.23
C ASP A 32 -13.64 5.13 22.76
N LYS A 33 -14.61 5.53 21.94
CA LYS A 33 -14.41 5.72 20.49
C LYS A 33 -13.42 6.83 20.16
N LEU A 34 -13.43 7.93 20.93
CA LEU A 34 -12.54 9.07 20.71
C LEU A 34 -11.12 8.71 21.13
N GLN A 35 -10.98 7.93 22.22
CA GLN A 35 -9.69 7.40 22.63
C GLN A 35 -9.06 6.49 21.56
N LEU A 36 -9.82 5.57 20.98
CA LEU A 36 -9.34 4.70 19.89
C LEU A 36 -8.99 5.50 18.63
N PHE A 37 -9.82 6.49 18.29
CA PHE A 37 -9.59 7.35 17.14
C PHE A 37 -8.29 8.17 17.28
N GLU A 38 -8.04 8.75 18.44
CA GLU A 38 -6.81 9.51 18.71
C GLU A 38 -5.55 8.65 18.64
N LEU A 39 -5.61 7.40 19.14
CA LEU A 39 -4.52 6.44 19.03
C LEU A 39 -4.23 6.03 17.58
N ALA A 40 -5.29 5.87 16.77
CA ALA A 40 -5.15 5.61 15.34
C ALA A 40 -4.57 6.84 14.61
N ARG A 41 -5.06 8.04 14.90
CA ARG A 41 -4.57 9.31 14.36
C ARG A 41 -3.09 9.51 14.63
N SER A 42 -2.68 9.39 15.91
CA SER A 42 -1.28 9.45 16.31
C SER A 42 -0.42 8.42 15.59
N ALA A 43 -0.94 7.20 15.36
CA ALA A 43 -0.23 6.18 14.59
C ALA A 43 -0.02 6.54 13.11
N VAL A 44 -1.05 7.12 12.48
CA VAL A 44 -0.98 7.60 11.10
C VAL A 44 0.03 8.75 10.98
N GLU A 45 0.01 9.73 11.89
CA GLU A 45 0.87 10.92 11.85
C GLU A 45 2.37 10.59 11.92
N ARG A 46 2.76 9.48 12.55
CA ARG A 46 4.16 9.04 12.62
C ARG A 46 4.77 8.76 11.25
N LYS A 47 3.97 8.33 10.26
CA LYS A 47 4.47 7.91 8.94
C LYS A 47 3.87 8.69 7.77
N HIS A 48 2.66 9.21 7.96
CA HIS A 48 1.88 9.87 6.92
C HIS A 48 1.47 11.27 7.37
N LYS A 49 1.34 12.18 6.41
CA LYS A 49 0.70 13.47 6.65
C LYS A 49 -0.81 13.28 6.53
N ILE A 50 -1.56 13.77 7.52
CA ILE A 50 -3.02 13.73 7.49
C ILE A 50 -3.52 14.91 6.63
N LEU A 51 -4.45 14.60 5.73
CA LEU A 51 -5.17 15.58 4.91
C LEU A 51 -6.47 16.01 5.61
N ASN A 52 -7.21 15.06 6.15
CA ASN A 52 -8.43 15.31 6.91
C ASN A 52 -8.56 14.32 8.07
N SER A 53 -9.10 14.79 9.19
CA SER A 53 -9.39 13.97 10.37
C SER A 53 -10.75 14.40 10.91
N ASP A 54 -11.75 13.55 10.75
CA ASP A 54 -13.13 13.81 11.17
C ASP A 54 -13.51 12.89 12.33
N GLU A 55 -13.61 13.47 13.52
CA GLU A 55 -13.99 12.78 14.75
C GLU A 55 -15.46 12.36 14.79
N THR A 56 -16.32 12.99 13.97
CA THR A 56 -17.75 12.65 13.92
C THR A 56 -18.00 11.36 13.15
N THR A 57 -17.32 11.22 12.00
CA THR A 57 -17.38 10.01 11.16
C THR A 57 -16.26 9.01 11.48
N LEU A 58 -15.39 9.33 12.44
CA LEU A 58 -14.22 8.54 12.83
C LEU A 58 -13.36 8.15 11.63
N THR A 59 -13.14 9.11 10.73
CA THR A 59 -12.41 8.93 9.48
C THR A 59 -11.12 9.76 9.46
N ILE A 60 -10.01 9.13 9.06
CA ILE A 60 -8.72 9.79 8.83
C ILE A 60 -8.36 9.59 7.36
N ILE A 61 -8.07 10.67 6.65
CA ILE A 61 -7.62 10.64 5.26
C ILE A 61 -6.18 11.12 5.24
N THR A 62 -5.28 10.31 4.69
CA THR A 62 -3.89 10.74 4.50
C THR A 62 -3.74 11.54 3.23
N ARG A 63 -2.84 12.54 3.26
CA ARG A 63 -2.33 13.14 2.03
C ARG A 63 -1.73 12.04 1.17
N GLY A 64 -2.06 12.04 -0.11
CA GLY A 64 -1.50 11.02 -0.99
C GLY A 64 -0.01 11.26 -1.24
N ARG A 65 0.69 10.17 -1.53
CA ARG A 65 2.12 10.17 -1.82
C ARG A 65 2.37 9.48 -3.15
N TRP A 66 3.36 10.00 -3.88
CA TRP A 66 3.84 9.40 -5.11
C TRP A 66 4.85 8.30 -4.84
N TYR A 67 4.76 7.24 -5.62
CA TYR A 67 5.66 6.09 -5.60
C TYR A 67 6.09 5.75 -7.02
N THR A 68 7.36 5.39 -7.20
CA THR A 68 7.85 4.85 -8.47
C THR A 68 7.21 3.48 -8.75
N PRO A 69 7.31 2.95 -9.98
CA PRO A 69 6.85 1.59 -10.28
C PRO A 69 7.43 0.52 -9.34
N ASP A 70 8.66 0.74 -8.86
CA ASP A 70 9.37 -0.14 -7.92
C ASP A 70 8.95 0.05 -6.45
N GLY A 71 7.99 0.95 -6.16
CA GLY A 71 7.46 1.18 -4.82
C GLY A 71 8.32 2.10 -3.93
N LEU A 72 9.30 2.80 -4.52
CA LEU A 72 10.08 3.80 -3.82
C LEU A 72 9.27 5.08 -3.68
N ALA A 73 9.22 5.63 -2.47
CA ALA A 73 8.55 6.90 -2.24
C ALA A 73 9.27 8.00 -3.05
N SER A 74 8.53 8.65 -3.93
CA SER A 74 9.01 9.85 -4.60
C SER A 74 8.99 11.00 -3.60
N GLN A 75 10.04 11.82 -3.64
CA GLN A 75 10.08 13.10 -2.92
C GLN A 75 9.10 14.13 -3.50
N TRP A 76 8.40 13.78 -4.58
CA TRP A 76 7.37 14.61 -5.19
C TRP A 76 6.25 14.88 -4.19
N SER A 77 6.22 16.11 -3.67
CA SER A 77 5.05 16.65 -3.00
C SER A 77 3.96 16.89 -4.03
N VAL A 78 2.75 16.44 -3.75
CA VAL A 78 1.56 16.88 -4.50
C VAL A 78 1.55 18.40 -4.44
N PRO A 79 1.52 19.12 -5.59
CA PRO A 79 1.44 20.57 -5.60
C PRO A 79 0.20 21.00 -4.81
N ASN A 80 0.44 21.64 -3.66
CA ASN A 80 -0.54 22.27 -2.76
C ASN A 80 -2.00 21.80 -2.89
N ASP A 81 -2.38 20.75 -2.15
CA ASP A 81 -3.77 20.60 -1.68
C ASP A 81 -4.13 21.65 -0.61
N THR A 82 -3.23 22.61 -0.34
CA THR A 82 -3.59 23.87 0.33
C THR A 82 -4.48 24.65 -0.62
N ILE A 83 -5.75 24.23 -0.70
CA ILE A 83 -6.87 25.14 -0.86
C ILE A 83 -6.98 25.92 0.48
N ASP A 84 -5.91 26.62 0.86
CA ASP A 84 -6.10 27.82 1.64
C ASP A 84 -6.60 28.83 0.60
N ASN A 85 -7.93 28.91 0.51
CA ASN A 85 -8.65 29.89 -0.32
C ASN A 85 -8.32 31.35 0.05
N SER A 86 -7.36 31.61 0.96
CA SER A 86 -7.00 32.94 1.42
C SER A 86 -6.06 33.69 0.46
N ASP A 87 -5.23 33.01 -0.33
CA ASP A 87 -4.22 33.69 -1.17
C ASP A 87 -4.38 33.49 -2.69
N ALA A 88 -5.36 32.69 -3.12
CA ALA A 88 -5.67 32.48 -4.55
C ALA A 88 -6.22 33.72 -5.29
N GLN A 89 -6.31 34.90 -4.64
CA GLN A 89 -6.70 36.16 -5.28
C GLN A 89 -5.55 37.11 -5.62
N ARG A 90 -4.28 36.83 -5.27
CA ARG A 90 -3.14 37.68 -5.66
C ARG A 90 -2.22 37.04 -6.69
N GLY A 91 -2.77 36.82 -7.88
CA GLY A 91 -2.23 37.39 -9.12
C GLY A 91 -0.82 37.01 -9.60
N THR A 92 -0.11 36.03 -9.04
CA THR A 92 1.00 35.43 -9.77
C THR A 92 0.44 34.37 -10.70
N ARG A 93 0.26 34.80 -11.95
CA ARG A 93 0.02 33.97 -13.13
C ARG A 93 1.15 32.93 -13.20
N GLN A 94 0.97 31.82 -12.50
CA GLN A 94 1.86 30.68 -12.57
C GLN A 94 1.54 30.03 -13.92
N ASP A 95 2.38 30.31 -14.91
CA ASP A 95 2.22 29.72 -16.22
C ASP A 95 2.12 28.19 -16.05
N PRO A 96 1.09 27.53 -16.63
CA PRO A 96 0.95 26.07 -16.55
C PRO A 96 2.15 25.32 -17.16
N PHE A 97 3.04 26.04 -17.85
CA PHE A 97 4.24 25.56 -18.54
C PHE A 97 5.53 26.14 -17.98
N ASP A 98 5.55 26.75 -16.79
CA ASP A 98 6.81 27.11 -16.14
C ASP A 98 7.55 25.83 -15.68
N THR A 99 8.28 25.27 -16.63
CA THR A 99 9.18 24.11 -16.57
C THR A 99 10.45 24.44 -15.80
N GLY A 100 10.33 25.08 -14.63
CA GLY A 100 11.38 25.04 -13.63
C GLY A 100 11.60 23.57 -13.25
N ALA A 101 12.56 22.93 -13.92
CA ALA A 101 12.87 21.50 -13.99
C ALA A 101 12.26 20.67 -12.85
N ARG A 102 10.96 20.39 -12.99
CA ARG A 102 10.25 19.48 -12.11
C ARG A 102 10.86 18.11 -12.38
N PRO A 103 11.48 17.42 -11.39
CA PRO A 103 11.96 16.07 -11.61
C PRO A 103 10.81 15.24 -12.18
N ALA A 104 10.96 14.77 -13.41
CA ALA A 104 9.92 14.06 -14.13
C ALA A 104 9.52 12.83 -13.31
N LEU A 105 8.25 12.74 -12.91
CA LEU A 105 7.71 11.51 -12.34
C LEU A 105 7.93 10.39 -13.38
N PRO A 106 8.57 9.27 -13.01
CA PRO A 106 8.72 8.15 -13.92
C PRO A 106 7.36 7.70 -14.46
N ASP A 107 7.35 7.23 -15.70
CA ASP A 107 6.15 6.61 -16.26
C ASP A 107 5.65 5.48 -15.36
N LYS A 108 4.32 5.31 -15.28
CA LYS A 108 3.64 4.32 -14.43
C LYS A 108 3.88 4.52 -12.93
N SER A 109 4.20 5.73 -12.49
CA SER A 109 4.22 6.06 -11.06
C SER A 109 2.82 5.97 -10.44
N PHE A 110 2.75 5.66 -9.16
CA PHE A 110 1.50 5.47 -8.43
C PHE A 110 1.28 6.58 -7.42
N TYR A 111 0.10 7.17 -7.42
CA TYR A 111 -0.39 8.03 -6.36
C TYR A 111 -1.24 7.21 -5.39
N ILE A 112 -0.90 7.20 -4.10
CA ILE A 112 -1.61 6.42 -3.09
C ILE A 112 -2.05 7.34 -1.95
N SER A 113 -3.36 7.40 -1.68
CA SER A 113 -3.96 8.01 -0.48
C SER A 113 -4.67 6.93 0.33
N LEU A 114 -4.51 6.96 1.65
CA LEU A 114 -5.07 5.97 2.58
C LEU A 114 -6.23 6.59 3.35
N THR A 115 -7.34 5.87 3.44
CA THR A 115 -8.51 6.26 4.24
C THR A 115 -8.70 5.24 5.35
N ILE A 116 -8.61 5.70 6.59
CA ILE A 116 -8.76 4.90 7.79
C ILE A 116 -10.13 5.21 8.39
N ARG A 117 -10.90 4.18 8.73
CA ARG A 117 -12.21 4.31 9.38
C ARG A 117 -12.27 3.42 10.60
N LEU A 118 -12.78 3.95 11.71
CA LEU A 118 -13.12 3.15 12.88
C LEU A 118 -14.62 2.82 12.81
N LEU A 119 -14.96 1.56 12.60
CA LEU A 119 -16.33 1.11 12.42
C LEU A 119 -16.79 0.32 13.65
N PRO A 120 -18.05 0.49 14.10
CA PRO A 120 -18.62 -0.32 15.15
C PRO A 120 -18.93 -1.74 14.62
N GLU A 121 -18.59 -2.76 15.41
CA GLU A 121 -18.96 -4.15 15.18
C GLU A 121 -19.43 -4.78 16.49
N GLU A 122 -20.75 -4.97 16.60
CA GLU A 122 -21.41 -5.38 17.85
C GLU A 122 -21.07 -4.43 19.02
N SER A 123 -20.37 -4.91 20.04
CA SER A 123 -19.89 -4.13 21.19
C SER A 123 -18.43 -3.68 21.07
N ASN A 124 -17.81 -3.89 19.92
CA ASN A 124 -16.39 -3.66 19.68
C ASN A 124 -16.20 -2.68 18.51
N TRP A 125 -14.96 -2.22 18.33
CA TRP A 125 -14.55 -1.37 17.23
C TRP A 125 -13.55 -2.08 16.35
N VAL A 126 -13.56 -1.74 15.06
CA VAL A 126 -12.71 -2.37 14.04
C VAL A 126 -12.09 -1.29 13.18
N VAL A 127 -10.81 -1.45 12.86
CA VAL A 127 -10.09 -0.51 12.01
C VAL A 127 -10.15 -1.01 10.58
N PHE A 128 -10.75 -0.22 9.70
CA PHE A 128 -10.76 -0.46 8.27
C PHE A 128 -9.79 0.50 7.59
N VAL A 129 -8.86 -0.03 6.80
CA VAL A 129 -7.91 0.77 6.03
C VAL A 129 -8.16 0.51 4.54
N ASP A 130 -8.57 1.55 3.84
CA ASP A 130 -8.78 1.56 2.39
C ASP A 130 -7.69 2.36 1.69
N SER A 131 -7.44 2.07 0.42
CA SER A 131 -6.51 2.85 -0.41
C SER A 131 -7.16 3.29 -1.71
N LYS A 132 -6.98 4.58 -2.01
CA LYS A 132 -7.27 5.16 -3.32
C LYS A 132 -5.98 5.24 -4.09
N VAL A 133 -5.90 4.51 -5.19
CA VAL A 133 -4.70 4.40 -6.02
C VAL A 133 -4.99 4.94 -7.41
N ALA A 134 -4.07 5.72 -7.95
CA ALA A 134 -4.11 6.18 -9.33
C ALA A 134 -2.73 6.04 -9.98
N ARG A 135 -2.71 5.75 -11.29
CA ARG A 135 -1.48 5.64 -12.10
C ARG A 135 -1.25 6.93 -12.86
N PHE A 136 -0.01 7.40 -12.87
CA PHE A 136 0.47 8.39 -13.80
C PHE A 136 1.03 7.69 -15.03
N ASN A 137 0.59 8.11 -16.22
CA ASN A 137 1.12 7.65 -17.49
C ASN A 137 1.60 8.88 -18.29
N ILE A 138 2.83 8.84 -18.79
CA ILE A 138 3.40 9.95 -19.58
C ILE A 138 2.53 10.19 -20.81
N GLY A 139 2.24 11.47 -21.09
CA GLY A 139 1.40 11.88 -22.21
C GLY A 139 -0.11 11.82 -21.93
N MET A 140 -0.54 11.31 -20.76
CA MET A 140 -1.93 11.37 -20.33
C MET A 140 -2.11 12.48 -19.27
N PRO A 141 -3.02 13.45 -19.49
CA PRO A 141 -3.24 14.55 -18.54
C PRO A 141 -4.03 14.14 -17.29
N ILE A 142 -4.67 12.96 -17.30
CA ILE A 142 -5.55 12.47 -16.23
C ILE A 142 -4.92 11.25 -15.58
N LEU A 143 -4.99 11.17 -14.25
CA LEU A 143 -4.56 9.99 -13.50
C LEU A 143 -5.56 8.85 -13.70
N GLU A 144 -5.06 7.66 -14.05
CA GLU A 144 -5.88 6.47 -14.24
C GLU A 144 -6.19 5.84 -12.88
N PRO A 145 -7.45 5.81 -12.41
CA PRO A 145 -7.79 5.12 -11.17
C PRO A 145 -7.51 3.62 -11.29
N ILE A 146 -6.86 3.04 -10.28
CA ILE A 146 -6.53 1.61 -10.26
C ILE A 146 -7.31 0.93 -9.14
N ASP A 147 -8.00 -0.14 -9.47
CA ASP A 147 -8.53 -1.07 -8.47
C ASP A 147 -7.40 -1.96 -7.94
N THR A 148 -7.19 -1.93 -6.63
CA THR A 148 -6.14 -2.65 -5.91
C THR A 148 -6.27 -4.17 -5.98
N LYS A 149 -7.43 -4.67 -6.43
CA LYS A 149 -7.69 -6.10 -6.67
C LYS A 149 -7.27 -6.57 -8.05
N ARG A 150 -6.92 -5.67 -8.97
CA ARG A 150 -6.47 -6.05 -10.32
C ARG A 150 -5.07 -6.66 -10.29
N ILE A 151 -4.84 -7.63 -11.17
CA ILE A 151 -3.56 -8.34 -11.31
C ILE A 151 -2.38 -7.43 -11.70
N ASP A 152 -2.65 -6.27 -12.30
CA ASP A 152 -1.64 -5.29 -12.70
C ASP A 152 -1.26 -4.31 -11.58
N THR A 153 -1.88 -4.42 -10.40
CA THR A 153 -1.46 -3.66 -9.22
C THR A 153 -0.25 -4.35 -8.58
N PRO A 154 0.90 -3.68 -8.45
CA PRO A 154 2.06 -4.27 -7.78
C PRO A 154 1.73 -4.66 -6.33
N GLY A 155 2.17 -5.85 -5.90
CA GLY A 155 1.87 -6.37 -4.56
C GLY A 155 2.34 -5.46 -3.42
N TRP A 156 3.36 -4.63 -3.66
CA TRP A 156 3.84 -3.65 -2.68
C TRP A 156 2.82 -2.56 -2.34
N VAL A 157 1.85 -2.27 -3.22
CA VAL A 157 0.77 -1.29 -2.98
C VAL A 157 -0.10 -1.76 -1.83
N ASN A 158 -0.55 -3.01 -1.87
CA ASN A 158 -1.28 -3.64 -0.76
C ASN A 158 -0.41 -3.75 0.50
N GLY A 159 0.90 -3.96 0.33
CA GLY A 159 1.86 -3.91 1.42
C GLY A 159 1.87 -2.58 2.20
N LYS A 160 1.57 -1.44 1.56
CA LYS A 160 1.48 -0.14 2.26
C LYS A 160 0.24 -0.06 3.17
N VAL A 161 -0.88 -0.60 2.70
CA VAL A 161 -2.12 -0.70 3.48
C VAL A 161 -1.89 -1.58 4.70
N ASP A 162 -1.29 -2.74 4.47
CA ASP A 162 -0.98 -3.74 5.49
C ASP A 162 0.00 -3.20 6.55
N GLN A 163 1.01 -2.47 6.11
CA GLN A 163 1.97 -1.82 7.00
C GLN A 163 1.27 -0.78 7.88
N LEU A 164 0.37 0.05 7.34
CA LEU A 164 -0.35 1.03 8.14
C LEU A 164 -1.31 0.36 9.13
N ALA A 165 -2.05 -0.66 8.69
CA ALA A 165 -2.95 -1.42 9.56
C ALA A 165 -2.19 -2.04 10.75
N TYR A 166 -1.00 -2.58 10.51
CA TYR A 166 -0.15 -3.12 11.59
C TYR A 166 0.33 -2.04 12.57
N GLU A 167 0.71 -0.85 12.09
CA GLU A 167 1.15 0.25 12.97
C GLU A 167 0.01 0.78 13.86
N ILE A 168 -1.21 0.83 13.33
CA ILE A 168 -2.41 1.18 14.10
C ILE A 168 -2.71 0.08 15.13
N TYR A 169 -2.67 -1.19 14.71
CA TYR A 169 -2.83 -2.32 15.62
C TYR A 169 -1.82 -2.27 16.79
N LYS A 170 -0.56 -1.96 16.50
CA LYS A 170 0.49 -1.83 17.52
C LYS A 170 0.18 -0.73 18.53
N SER A 171 -0.38 0.41 18.13
CA SER A 171 -0.75 1.49 19.06
C SER A 171 -1.99 1.18 19.88
N MET A 172 -2.90 0.34 19.37
CA MET A 172 -4.18 0.02 20.01
C MET A 172 -4.17 -1.33 20.75
N ARG A 173 -3.03 -2.04 20.77
CA ARG A 173 -2.91 -3.42 21.26
C ARG A 173 -3.41 -3.61 22.70
N SER A 174 -3.27 -2.61 23.58
CA SER A 174 -3.77 -2.66 24.96
C SER A 174 -5.29 -2.71 25.08
N TYR A 175 -6.01 -2.31 24.03
CA TYR A 175 -7.48 -2.31 23.98
C TYR A 175 -8.04 -3.45 23.15
N GLN A 176 -7.17 -4.34 22.65
CA GLN A 176 -7.61 -5.49 21.89
C GLN A 176 -8.46 -6.38 22.80
N VAL A 177 -9.69 -6.63 22.38
CA VAL A 177 -10.47 -7.73 22.95
C VAL A 177 -9.75 -8.98 22.50
N GLN A 178 -9.14 -9.66 23.44
CA GLN A 178 -8.68 -11.03 23.23
C GLN A 178 -9.95 -11.80 22.90
N GLY A 179 -10.20 -11.96 21.60
CA GLY A 179 -11.32 -12.75 21.13
C GLY A 179 -11.24 -14.03 21.93
N LEU A 180 -12.37 -14.38 22.57
CA LEU A 180 -12.62 -15.69 23.14
C LEU A 180 -12.25 -16.67 22.04
N SER A 181 -10.98 -17.02 22.00
CA SER A 181 -10.46 -18.14 21.27
C SER A 181 -11.04 -19.26 22.09
N GLY A 182 -12.31 -19.58 21.84
CA GLY A 182 -12.83 -20.89 22.09
C GLY A 182 -11.80 -21.77 21.44
N SER A 183 -10.94 -22.35 22.29
CA SER A 183 -9.99 -23.39 21.98
C SER A 183 -9.69 -23.44 20.49
N SER A 184 -8.76 -22.60 20.02
CA SER A 184 -8.04 -22.97 18.80
C SER A 184 -7.70 -24.44 19.03
N PRO A 185 -8.21 -25.41 18.25
CA PRO A 185 -7.83 -26.80 18.48
C PRO A 185 -6.32 -26.75 18.49
N GLN A 186 -5.73 -27.10 19.63
CA GLN A 186 -4.34 -27.50 19.64
C GLN A 186 -4.36 -28.67 18.67
N VAL A 187 -4.09 -28.40 17.39
CA VAL A 187 -3.48 -29.40 16.54
C VAL A 187 -2.27 -29.78 17.37
N PRO A 188 -2.24 -30.99 17.96
CA PRO A 188 -1.09 -31.41 18.73
C PRO A 188 0.08 -31.23 17.78
N PHE A 189 0.95 -30.27 18.10
CA PHE A 189 2.27 -30.27 17.51
C PHE A 189 2.92 -31.50 18.11
N ASP A 190 2.67 -32.64 17.47
CA ASP A 190 3.43 -33.84 17.70
C ASP A 190 4.84 -33.48 17.20
N PRO A 191 5.85 -33.39 18.07
CA PRO A 191 7.21 -33.14 17.66
C PRO A 191 7.76 -34.40 17.02
N THR A 192 7.17 -34.81 15.89
CA THR A 192 7.78 -35.83 15.06
C THR A 192 8.95 -35.12 14.37
N PRO A 193 10.21 -35.51 14.63
CA PRO A 193 11.33 -35.00 13.87
C PRO A 193 11.04 -35.26 12.39
N ILE A 194 11.04 -34.20 11.60
CA ILE A 194 10.99 -34.29 10.14
C ILE A 194 12.32 -34.92 9.72
N THR A 195 12.35 -36.26 9.69
CA THR A 195 13.42 -37.01 9.04
C THR A 195 13.51 -36.51 7.62
N SER A 196 14.65 -35.89 7.32
CA SER A 196 14.98 -35.37 6.00
C SER A 196 15.03 -36.55 5.04
N GLU A 197 13.99 -36.70 4.21
CA GLU A 197 14.00 -37.68 3.13
C GLU A 197 15.04 -37.24 2.08
N PRO A 198 15.94 -38.14 1.65
CA PRO A 198 17.04 -37.77 0.76
C PRO A 198 16.54 -37.51 -0.67
N LYS A 199 16.79 -36.29 -1.12
CA LYS A 199 17.17 -35.88 -2.48
C LYS A 199 16.96 -36.95 -3.57
N ALA A 200 15.79 -36.92 -4.20
CA ALA A 200 15.59 -37.58 -5.49
C ALA A 200 16.39 -36.83 -6.58
N GLU A 201 17.13 -37.62 -7.33
CA GLU A 201 17.98 -37.26 -8.46
C GLU A 201 17.11 -36.80 -9.65
N PRO A 202 17.48 -35.72 -10.37
CA PRO A 202 16.70 -35.26 -11.52
C PRO A 202 16.90 -36.21 -12.71
N HIS A 203 15.81 -36.86 -13.15
CA HIS A 203 15.76 -37.50 -14.46
C HIS A 203 15.71 -36.42 -15.57
N PRO A 204 16.48 -36.59 -16.66
CA PRO A 204 16.33 -35.76 -17.85
C PRO A 204 14.98 -36.08 -18.52
N VAL A 205 14.13 -35.06 -18.64
CA VAL A 205 12.93 -35.11 -19.47
C VAL A 205 13.33 -34.65 -20.87
N ASP A 206 13.36 -35.61 -21.81
CA ASP A 206 13.38 -35.31 -23.25
C ASP A 206 12.09 -34.56 -23.61
N LEU A 207 12.25 -33.34 -24.12
CA LEU A 207 11.17 -32.54 -24.69
C LEU A 207 11.12 -32.76 -26.21
N PRO A 208 10.03 -33.30 -26.78
CA PRO A 208 9.80 -33.30 -28.21
C PRO A 208 9.54 -31.88 -28.72
N GLY A 209 10.15 -31.56 -29.86
CA GLY A 209 10.15 -30.24 -30.48
C GLY A 209 8.76 -29.70 -30.80
N ILE A 210 8.57 -28.41 -30.55
CA ILE A 210 7.39 -27.66 -30.98
C ILE A 210 7.81 -26.68 -32.07
N ASN A 211 7.08 -26.83 -33.16
CA ASN A 211 7.21 -26.31 -34.50
C ASN A 211 7.20 -24.77 -34.55
N SER A 212 8.11 -24.20 -35.33
CA SER A 212 8.12 -22.79 -35.72
C SER A 212 7.00 -22.54 -36.74
N GLY A 213 5.87 -22.01 -36.27
CA GLY A 213 4.80 -21.49 -37.12
C GLY A 213 4.84 -19.97 -37.15
N SER A 214 5.48 -19.41 -38.17
CA SER A 214 5.40 -18.01 -38.55
C SER A 214 3.97 -17.71 -39.02
N ASP A 215 3.29 -16.75 -38.40
CA ASP A 215 2.13 -16.13 -39.05
C ASP A 215 2.21 -14.61 -38.95
N SER A 216 2.23 -14.01 -40.13
CA SER A 216 2.43 -12.59 -40.39
C SER A 216 1.09 -11.99 -40.77
N GLY A 217 0.35 -11.51 -39.77
CA GLY A 217 -0.94 -10.85 -39.97
C GLY A 217 -0.80 -9.33 -40.06
N SER A 218 -0.45 -8.82 -41.23
CA SER A 218 -0.59 -7.40 -41.59
C SER A 218 -2.08 -7.03 -41.67
N GLY A 219 -2.54 -6.17 -40.76
CA GLY A 219 -3.90 -5.62 -40.76
C GLY A 219 -3.88 -4.10 -40.79
N SER A 220 -3.64 -3.51 -41.96
CA SER A 220 -3.91 -2.10 -42.23
C SER A 220 -5.41 -1.87 -42.32
N GLY A 221 -5.97 -1.06 -41.43
CA GLY A 221 -7.37 -0.64 -41.46
C GLY A 221 -7.49 0.86 -41.24
N SER A 222 -7.26 1.63 -42.31
CA SER A 222 -7.72 3.02 -42.41
C SER A 222 -9.24 3.04 -42.51
N GLY A 223 -9.89 3.76 -41.60
CA GLY A 223 -11.32 4.00 -41.63
C GLY A 223 -11.63 5.42 -41.18
N SER A 224 -11.38 6.39 -42.06
CA SER A 224 -11.89 7.75 -41.95
C SER A 224 -13.38 7.76 -42.30
N ALA A 225 -14.20 8.40 -41.47
CA ALA A 225 -15.42 9.10 -41.91
C ALA A 225 -15.83 10.16 -40.85
N PRO A 226 -15.97 11.46 -41.22
CA PRO A 226 -16.78 12.44 -40.50
C PRO A 226 -18.27 12.25 -40.90
N PRO A 227 -19.33 12.72 -40.19
CA PRO A 227 -19.68 14.15 -39.96
C PRO A 227 -20.64 14.34 -38.71
N PRO A 228 -21.46 15.41 -38.53
CA PRO A 228 -21.56 16.74 -39.16
C PRO A 228 -20.99 17.92 -38.36
#